data_AF-A0A952PE15-F1
#
_entry.id   AF-A0A952PE15-F1
#
_cell.length_a   1.000
_cell.length_b   1.000
_cell.length_c   1.000
_cell.angle_alpha   90.00
_cell.angle_beta   90.00
_cell.angle_gamma   90.00
#
_symmetry.space_group_name_H-M   'P 1'
#
loop_
_entity.id
_entity.type
_entity.pdbx_description
1 polymer ?
#
loop_
_entity_poly.entity_id
_entity_poly.type
_entity_poly.pdbx_seq_one_letter_code
_entity_poly.pdbx_strand_id
1 'polypeptide(L)'
;MTLRDPLYLPQVAAYEEGLARAQLLPENAGLMAVYGALMPGVYACIERFDLQGWEAFSPDRFPAQPRGEAVKLAAWLVNEVRAVYLEAAAPVPKASAATPTPKPLDSPAAESSASSDE
;
A
#
# COMPACT_ATOMS: atom_id res chain seq x y z
N MET A 1 0.69 8.84 11.73
CA MET A 1 0.48 7.46 11.24
C MET A 1 1.51 7.14 10.17
N THR A 2 1.98 5.90 10.11
CA THR A 2 2.80 5.39 9.00
C THR A 2 2.07 4.24 8.32
N LEU A 3 1.82 4.37 7.02
CA LEU A 3 1.27 3.32 6.18
C LEU A 3 2.38 2.48 5.56
N ARG A 4 2.08 1.22 5.25
CA ARG A 4 2.94 0.44 4.36
C ARG A 4 2.82 1.01 2.95
N ASP A 5 3.95 1.38 2.36
CA ASP A 5 4.06 1.88 0.99
C ASP A 5 5.34 1.32 0.35
N PRO A 6 5.25 0.49 -0.72
CA PRO A 6 4.01 0.06 -1.37
C PRO A 6 3.23 -0.95 -0.52
N LEU A 7 1.92 -1.06 -0.77
CA LEU A 7 1.12 -2.16 -0.23
C LEU A 7 1.55 -3.49 -0.88
N TYR A 8 1.84 -4.51 -0.08
CA TYR A 8 2.07 -5.86 -0.60
C TYR A 8 0.74 -6.62 -0.77
N LEU A 9 0.80 -7.74 -1.50
CA LEU A 9 -0.38 -8.57 -1.80
C LEU A 9 -1.28 -8.87 -0.59
N PRO A 10 -0.76 -9.21 0.61
CA PRO A 10 -1.63 -9.44 1.77
C PRO A 10 -2.43 -8.21 2.20
N GLN A 11 -1.82 -7.00 2.14
CA GLN A 11 -2.51 -5.76 2.49
C GLN A 11 -3.54 -5.36 1.42
N VAL A 12 -3.19 -5.53 0.15
CA VAL A 12 -4.11 -5.33 -0.97
C VAL A 12 -5.33 -6.23 -0.82
N ALA A 13 -5.13 -7.53 -0.61
CA ALA A 13 -6.21 -8.49 -0.43
C ALA A 13 -7.09 -8.15 0.79
N ALA A 14 -6.49 -7.76 1.91
CA ALA A 14 -7.24 -7.37 3.11
C ALA A 14 -8.09 -6.10 2.88
N TYR A 15 -7.57 -5.12 2.15
CA TYR A 15 -8.31 -3.90 1.82
C TYR A 15 -9.45 -4.18 0.83
N GLU A 16 -9.22 -5.01 -0.20
CA GLU A 16 -10.25 -5.43 -1.16
C GLU A 16 -11.37 -6.25 -0.50
N GLU A 17 -11.02 -7.12 0.45
CA GLU A 17 -12.01 -7.85 1.25
C GLU A 17 -12.89 -6.87 2.05
N GLY A 18 -12.30 -5.83 2.64
CA GLY A 18 -13.03 -4.75 3.30
C GLY A 18 -14.00 -4.03 2.35
N LEU A 19 -13.55 -3.71 1.13
CA LEU A 19 -14.39 -3.10 0.10
C LEU A 19 -15.56 -4.01 -0.30
N ALA A 20 -15.30 -5.29 -0.54
CA ALA A 20 -16.33 -6.28 -0.87
C ALA A 20 -17.37 -6.39 0.25
N ARG A 21 -16.94 -6.44 1.52
CA ARG A 21 -17.85 -6.46 2.67
C ARG A 21 -18.69 -5.19 2.75
N ALA A 22 -18.10 -4.02 2.48
CA ALA A 22 -18.83 -2.76 2.48
C ALA A 22 -19.89 -2.69 1.36
N GLN A 23 -19.63 -3.29 0.20
CA GLN A 23 -20.57 -3.36 -0.93
C GLN A 23 -21.77 -4.28 -0.67
N LEU A 24 -21.62 -5.27 0.21
CA LEU A 24 -22.71 -6.17 0.61
C LEU A 24 -23.66 -5.55 1.64
N LEU A 25 -23.35 -4.35 2.15
CA LEU A 25 -24.21 -3.66 3.09
C LEU A 25 -25.47 -3.12 2.38
N PRO A 26 -26.64 -3.11 3.07
CA PRO A 26 -27.83 -2.46 2.55
C PRO A 26 -27.58 -0.99 2.16
N GLU A 27 -28.28 -0.47 1.16
CA GLU A 27 -28.13 0.93 0.72
C GLU A 27 -28.40 1.94 1.85
N ASN A 28 -29.23 1.57 2.84
CA ASN A 28 -29.54 2.38 4.02
C ASN A 28 -28.61 2.10 5.21
N ALA A 29 -27.51 1.38 5.03
CA ALA A 29 -26.55 1.13 6.08
C ALA A 29 -25.93 2.44 6.57
N GLY A 30 -25.91 2.63 7.89
CA GLY A 30 -25.28 3.81 8.48
C GLY A 30 -23.77 3.81 8.31
N LEU A 31 -23.15 5.00 8.34
CA LEU A 31 -21.70 5.18 8.19
C LEU A 31 -20.86 4.28 9.11
N MET A 32 -21.33 3.98 10.33
CA MET A 32 -20.62 3.09 11.26
C MET A 32 -20.55 1.64 10.75
N ALA A 33 -21.56 1.17 10.03
CA ALA A 33 -21.54 -0.17 9.44
C ALA A 33 -20.55 -0.20 8.27
N VAL A 34 -20.55 0.85 7.43
CA VAL A 34 -19.60 1.01 6.32
C VAL A 34 -18.17 1.04 6.84
N TYR A 35 -17.86 1.90 7.80
CA TYR A 35 -16.52 1.94 8.40
C TYR A 35 -16.19 0.62 9.12
N GLY A 36 -17.14 0.01 9.83
CA GLY A 36 -16.94 -1.30 10.45
C GLY A 36 -16.53 -2.40 9.46
N ALA A 37 -17.06 -2.36 8.22
CA ALA A 37 -16.66 -3.29 7.17
C ALA A 37 -15.25 -2.99 6.60
N LEU A 38 -14.88 -1.71 6.47
CA LEU A 38 -13.60 -1.29 5.90
C LEU A 38 -12.42 -1.37 6.88
N MET A 39 -12.65 -1.08 8.17
CA MET A 39 -11.58 -0.90 9.15
C MET A 39 -10.64 -2.10 9.31
N PRO A 40 -11.09 -3.37 9.24
CA PRO A 40 -10.17 -4.51 9.29
C PRO A 40 -9.10 -4.48 8.18
N GLY A 41 -9.49 -4.13 6.95
CA GLY A 41 -8.56 -3.98 5.82
C GLY A 41 -7.65 -2.77 6.00
N VAL A 42 -8.20 -1.64 6.45
CA VAL A 42 -7.43 -0.43 6.77
C VAL A 42 -6.34 -0.71 7.80
N TYR A 43 -6.67 -1.41 8.89
CA TYR A 43 -5.69 -1.72 9.94
C TYR A 43 -4.57 -2.65 9.46
N ALA A 44 -4.83 -3.53 8.49
CA ALA A 44 -3.80 -4.38 7.91
C ALA A 44 -2.73 -3.57 7.12
N CYS A 45 -3.11 -2.39 6.62
CA CYS A 45 -2.24 -1.48 5.87
C CYS A 45 -1.40 -0.55 6.77
N ILE A 46 -1.71 -0.47 8.06
CA ILE A 46 -1.00 0.43 9.00
C ILE A 46 0.20 -0.30 9.59
N GLU A 47 1.38 0.32 9.50
CA GLU A 47 2.58 -0.18 10.16
C GLU A 47 2.70 0.39 11.57
N ARG A 48 2.44 1.69 11.73
CA ARG A 48 2.50 2.37 13.02
C ARG A 48 1.33 3.33 13.17
N PHE A 49 0.59 3.16 14.25
CA PHE A 49 -0.44 4.10 14.65
C PHE A 49 0.19 5.21 15.48
N ASP A 50 0.09 6.44 14.98
CA ASP A 50 0.50 7.64 15.68
C ASP A 50 -0.51 8.75 15.36
N LEU A 51 -1.13 9.26 16.42
CA LEU A 51 -2.17 10.29 16.38
C LEU A 51 -1.62 11.69 16.69
N GLN A 52 -0.30 11.90 16.62
CA GLN A 52 0.28 13.23 16.72
C GLN A 52 -0.46 14.22 15.79
N GLY A 53 -1.06 15.26 16.39
CA GLY A 53 -1.86 16.27 15.70
C GLY A 53 -3.38 16.06 15.73
N TRP A 54 -3.90 14.95 16.24
CA TRP A 54 -5.34 14.77 16.46
C TRP A 54 -5.76 15.36 17.80
N GLU A 55 -5.95 16.69 17.86
CA GLU A 55 -6.25 17.45 19.09
C GLU A 55 -7.51 16.99 19.84
N ALA A 56 -8.44 16.31 19.15
CA ALA A 56 -9.65 15.77 19.77
C ALA A 56 -9.39 14.53 20.65
N PHE A 57 -8.19 13.95 20.61
CA PHE A 57 -7.80 12.79 21.41
C PHE A 57 -6.99 13.25 22.65
N SER A 58 -7.65 13.88 23.61
CA SER A 58 -7.08 14.08 24.96
C SER A 58 -7.54 12.92 25.87
N PRO A 59 -6.64 12.31 26.67
CA PRO A 59 -7.00 11.28 27.65
C PRO A 59 -8.13 11.73 28.60
N ASP A 60 -8.20 13.03 28.84
CA ASP A 60 -9.08 13.71 29.79
C ASP A 60 -10.48 14.00 29.21
N ARG A 61 -10.65 13.83 27.89
CA ARG A 61 -11.94 13.99 27.17
C ARG A 61 -12.59 12.65 26.82
N PHE A 62 -11.97 11.54 27.25
CA PHE A 62 -12.49 10.19 27.14
C PHE A 62 -13.38 9.88 28.36
N PRO A 63 -14.67 9.48 28.24
CA PRO A 63 -15.48 9.22 27.05
C PRO A 63 -16.77 10.07 27.06
N ALA A 64 -16.69 11.37 26.82
CA ALA A 64 -17.91 12.21 26.86
C ALA A 64 -18.48 12.57 25.49
N GLN A 65 -17.71 12.52 24.39
CA GLN A 65 -18.26 12.67 23.03
C GLN A 65 -17.50 11.84 21.97
N PRO A 66 -17.66 10.51 21.94
CA PRO A 66 -16.74 9.66 21.18
C PRO A 66 -17.22 9.27 19.77
N ARG A 67 -18.48 9.53 19.38
CA ARG A 67 -19.00 9.03 18.09
C ARG A 67 -18.53 9.86 16.90
N GLY A 68 -18.70 11.18 16.94
CA GLY A 68 -18.38 12.08 15.82
C GLY A 68 -16.90 12.07 15.44
N GLU A 69 -16.02 12.15 16.44
CA GLU A 69 -14.56 12.12 16.23
C GLU A 69 -14.07 10.75 15.78
N ALA A 70 -14.66 9.65 16.26
CA ALA A 70 -14.36 8.32 15.74
C ALA A 70 -14.76 8.18 14.26
N VAL A 71 -15.90 8.77 13.84
CA VAL A 71 -16.29 8.82 12.42
C VAL A 71 -15.23 9.55 11.60
N LYS A 72 -14.81 10.73 12.06
CA LYS A 72 -13.79 11.54 11.37
C LYS A 72 -12.46 10.82 11.26
N LEU A 73 -12.02 10.15 12.32
CA LEU A 73 -10.80 9.37 12.32
C LEU A 73 -10.90 8.20 11.34
N ALA A 74 -12.00 7.44 11.37
CA ALA A 74 -12.22 6.34 10.43
C ALA A 74 -12.25 6.82 8.98
N ALA A 75 -12.93 7.95 8.71
CA ALA A 75 -12.97 8.57 7.39
C ALA A 75 -11.57 8.96 6.90
N TRP A 76 -10.78 9.60 7.77
CA TRP A 76 -9.40 9.98 7.47
C TRP A 76 -8.54 8.75 7.14
N LEU A 77 -8.55 7.71 8.00
CA LEU A 77 -7.78 6.48 7.78
C LEU A 77 -8.14 5.77 6.47
N VAL A 78 -9.43 5.68 6.14
CA VAL A 78 -9.90 5.09 4.88
C VAL A 78 -9.35 5.87 3.68
N ASN A 79 -9.34 7.20 3.73
CA ASN A 79 -8.84 8.02 2.63
C ASN A 79 -7.34 7.86 2.43
N GLU A 80 -6.56 7.83 3.52
CA GLU A 80 -5.11 7.63 3.46
C GLU A 80 -4.78 6.26 2.83
N VAL A 81 -5.41 5.17 3.29
CA VAL A 81 -5.18 3.83 2.72
C VAL A 81 -5.65 3.74 1.27
N ARG A 82 -6.78 4.37 0.93
CA ARG A 82 -7.28 4.43 -0.45
C ARG A 82 -6.27 5.10 -1.38
N ALA A 83 -5.60 6.16 -0.94
CA ALA A 83 -4.60 6.85 -1.76
C ALA A 83 -3.44 5.90 -2.12
N VAL A 84 -2.86 5.23 -1.12
CA VAL A 84 -1.76 4.28 -1.32
C VAL A 84 -2.20 3.05 -2.14
N TYR A 85 -3.44 2.58 -1.94
CA TYR A 85 -3.99 1.49 -2.75
C TYR A 85 -4.09 1.86 -4.24
N LEU A 86 -4.54 3.08 -4.56
CA LEU A 86 -4.64 3.54 -5.94
C LEU A 86 -3.25 3.74 -6.58
N GLU A 87 -2.26 4.16 -5.81
CA GLU A 87 -0.87 4.24 -6.27
C GLU A 87 -0.29 2.86 -6.56
N ALA A 88 -0.54 1.87 -5.70
CA ALA A 88 -0.12 0.49 -5.91
C ALA A 88 -0.80 -0.17 -7.13
N ALA A 89 -2.02 0.25 -7.47
CA ALA A 89 -2.78 -0.22 -8.64
C ALA A 89 -2.42 0.53 -9.94
N ALA A 90 -1.67 1.63 -9.86
CA ALA A 90 -1.28 2.38 -11.05
C ALA A 90 -0.32 1.56 -11.92
N PRO A 91 -0.47 1.58 -13.25
CA PRO A 91 0.51 0.95 -14.14
C PRO A 91 1.88 1.59 -13.91
N VAL A 92 2.91 0.79 -13.68
CA VAL A 92 4.29 1.29 -13.64
C VAL A 92 4.53 2.03 -14.95
N PRO A 93 4.88 3.33 -14.93
CA PRO A 93 5.20 4.04 -16.16
C PRO A 93 6.31 3.26 -16.85
N LYS A 94 6.06 2.83 -18.10
CA LYS A 94 7.07 2.13 -18.89
C LYS A 94 8.31 3.00 -18.86
N ALA A 95 9.38 2.51 -18.22
CA ALA A 95 10.68 3.12 -18.35
C ALA A 95 10.91 3.31 -19.85
N SER A 96 11.12 4.57 -20.24
CA SER A 96 11.51 4.93 -21.60
C SER A 96 12.60 3.96 -22.03
N ALA A 97 12.41 3.35 -23.19
CA ALA A 97 13.28 2.31 -23.74
C ALA A 97 14.72 2.80 -23.86
N ALA A 98 15.50 2.67 -22.79
CA ALA A 98 16.94 2.61 -22.88
C ALA A 98 17.28 1.14 -23.11
N THR A 99 17.36 0.77 -24.39
CA THR A 99 17.97 -0.48 -24.82
C THR A 99 19.29 -0.65 -24.05
N PRO A 100 19.47 -1.71 -23.24
CA PRO A 100 20.78 -1.98 -22.70
C PRO A 100 21.68 -2.32 -23.88
N THR A 101 22.53 -1.38 -24.29
CA THR A 101 23.62 -1.65 -25.23
C THR A 101 24.49 -2.72 -24.57
N PRO A 102 24.63 -3.93 -25.15
CA PRO A 102 25.55 -4.91 -24.61
C PRO A 102 26.96 -4.30 -24.67
N LYS A 103 27.60 -4.21 -23.50
CA LYS A 103 29.01 -3.84 -23.37
C LYS A 103 29.82 -4.88 -24.15
N PRO A 104 30.77 -4.50 -25.03
CA PRO A 104 31.62 -5.47 -25.70
C PRO A 104 32.35 -6.30 -24.65
N LEU A 105 32.19 -7.62 -24.73
CA LEU A 105 33.01 -8.54 -23.96
C LEU A 105 34.43 -8.39 -24.51
N ASP A 106 35.35 -7.86 -23.71
CA ASP A 106 36.77 -7.80 -24.05
C ASP A 106 37.25 -9.20 -24.46
N SER A 107 37.59 -9.36 -25.73
CA SER A 107 38.39 -10.48 -26.21
C SER A 107 39.79 -10.39 -25.60
N PRO A 108 40.32 -11.44 -24.95
CA PRO A 108 41.75 -11.62 -24.88
C PRO A 108 42.24 -12.27 -26.18
N ALA A 109 43.13 -11.58 -26.88
CA ALA A 109 43.86 -12.10 -28.01
C ALA A 109 44.87 -13.18 -27.57
N ALA A 110 44.88 -14.27 -28.35
CA ALA A 110 46.01 -15.09 -28.78
C ALA A 110 47.09 -15.49 -27.76
N GLU A 111 47.24 -16.80 -27.54
CA GLU A 111 48.56 -17.43 -27.57
C GLU A 111 48.54 -18.71 -28.43
N SER A 112 49.48 -18.70 -29.36
CA SER A 112 49.92 -19.75 -30.27
C SER A 112 50.46 -20.97 -29.51
N SER A 113 50.16 -22.18 -29.99
CA SER A 113 51.15 -23.26 -30.02
C SER A 113 50.81 -24.25 -31.12
N ALA A 114 51.83 -24.57 -31.90
CA ALA A 114 51.83 -25.31 -33.14
C ALA A 114 52.19 -26.79 -32.92
N SER A 115 51.91 -27.60 -33.95
CA SER A 115 52.54 -28.90 -34.26
C SER A 115 52.10 -30.09 -33.38
N SER A 116 51.92 -31.32 -33.86
CA SER A 116 52.50 -32.01 -35.02
C SER A 116 51.56 -33.11 -35.57
N ASP A 117 51.84 -33.47 -36.82
CA ASP A 117 51.43 -34.65 -37.59
C ASP A 117 51.44 -36.00 -36.82
N GLU A 118 50.44 -36.86 -37.08
CA GLU A 118 50.58 -38.17 -37.78
C GLU A 118 49.21 -38.72 -38.18
#